data_AF-T1H0Z6-F1
#
_entry.id   AF-T1H0Z6-F1
#
_cell.length_a   1.000
_cell.length_b   1.000
_cell.length_c   1.000
_cell.angle_alpha   90.00
_cell.angle_beta   90.00
_cell.angle_gamma   90.00
#
_symmetry.space_group_name_H-M   'P 1'
#
loop_
_entity.id
_entity.type
_entity.pdbx_description
1 polymer ?
#
loop_
_entity_poly.entity_id
_entity_poly.type
_entity_poly.pdbx_seq_one_letter_code
_entity_poly.pdbx_strand_id
1 'polypeptide(L)'
;MTEIELINQDMRDFNPSTKADLIVSELLGSFGDNELSPECLDCATRLLKDTGISIPYRSTSYVNPIMSAKLLDSVKAYSSSSNKIDANSYSHKAQNMYVVYLNNVYHIDKPKPLFTFVHPNRETPVDNTRFGELSFKSKNDCVLTGFAGYFDADLYKDIKISIHPTEHTTGINFLKRSNQ
;
A
#
# COMPACT_ATOMS: atom_id res chain seq x y z
N MET A 1 -21.32 11.40 -27.14
CA MET A 1 -21.60 12.19 -25.92
C MET A 1 -21.32 11.28 -24.76
N THR A 2 -20.42 11.65 -23.85
CA THR A 2 -20.07 10.80 -22.70
C THR A 2 -21.09 11.05 -21.61
N GLU A 3 -21.89 10.04 -21.28
CA GLU A 3 -22.89 10.10 -20.22
C GLU A 3 -22.22 9.68 -18.90
N ILE A 4 -22.48 10.42 -17.82
CA ILE A 4 -21.93 10.16 -16.49
C ILE A 4 -23.10 10.08 -15.51
N GLU A 5 -23.23 8.93 -14.86
CA GLU A 5 -24.19 8.71 -13.77
C GLU A 5 -23.43 8.71 -12.43
N LEU A 6 -23.89 9.52 -11.48
CA LEU A 6 -23.34 9.57 -10.13
C LEU A 6 -24.20 8.71 -9.20
N ILE A 7 -23.56 7.74 -8.54
CA ILE A 7 -24.24 6.76 -7.68
C ILE A 7 -23.70 6.95 -6.26
N ASN A 8 -24.55 7.44 -5.36
CA ASN A 8 -24.22 7.62 -3.94
C ASN A 8 -24.59 6.36 -3.13
N GLN A 9 -23.81 5.30 -3.30
CA GLN A 9 -23.99 4.03 -2.59
C GLN A 9 -22.64 3.36 -2.34
N ASP A 10 -22.55 2.52 -1.32
CA ASP A 10 -21.41 1.62 -1.11
C ASP A 10 -21.32 0.59 -2.26
N MET A 11 -20.13 0.40 -2.82
CA MET A 11 -19.89 -0.57 -3.90
C MET A 11 -20.22 -2.02 -3.50
N ARG A 12 -20.24 -2.32 -2.19
CA ARG A 12 -20.59 -3.64 -1.64
C ARG A 12 -22.10 -3.91 -1.65
N ASP A 13 -22.91 -2.86 -1.71
CA ASP A 13 -24.37 -2.95 -1.74
C ASP A 13 -24.95 -2.62 -3.13
N PHE A 14 -24.15 -2.01 -4.00
CA PHE A 14 -24.55 -1.68 -5.36
C PHE A 14 -24.87 -2.93 -6.20
N ASN A 15 -25.96 -2.94 -6.96
CA ASN A 15 -26.35 -4.07 -7.81
C ASN A 15 -26.96 -3.59 -9.14
N PRO A 16 -26.12 -3.23 -10.13
CA PRO A 16 -26.59 -2.72 -11.40
C PRO A 16 -27.24 -3.81 -12.25
N SER A 17 -28.17 -3.42 -13.12
CA SER A 17 -28.76 -4.34 -14.12
C SER A 17 -27.74 -4.82 -15.15
N THR A 18 -26.70 -4.01 -15.42
CA THR A 18 -25.63 -4.30 -16.37
C THR A 18 -24.29 -4.34 -15.66
N LYS A 19 -23.54 -5.43 -15.83
CA LYS A 19 -22.18 -5.57 -15.32
C LYS A 19 -21.19 -4.69 -16.10
N ALA A 20 -20.16 -4.21 -15.43
CA ALA A 20 -19.11 -3.38 -16.00
C ALA A 20 -18.12 -4.19 -16.86
N ASP A 21 -17.65 -3.59 -17.95
CA ASP A 21 -16.51 -4.08 -18.73
C ASP A 21 -15.16 -3.74 -18.06
N LEU A 22 -15.14 -2.62 -17.34
CA LEU A 22 -13.95 -2.07 -16.70
C LEU A 22 -14.32 -1.53 -15.32
N ILE A 23 -13.55 -1.88 -14.30
CA ILE A 23 -13.56 -1.21 -12.99
C ILE A 23 -12.24 -0.47 -12.84
N VAL A 24 -12.31 0.82 -12.54
CA VAL A 24 -11.15 1.65 -12.25
C VAL A 24 -11.25 2.11 -10.80
N SER A 25 -10.19 1.92 -10.03
CA SER A 25 -10.13 2.29 -8.61
C SER A 25 -8.77 2.84 -8.24
N GLU A 26 -8.76 3.68 -7.21
CA GLU A 26 -7.56 4.13 -6.52
C GLU A 26 -7.85 3.96 -5.03
N LEU A 27 -7.39 2.83 -4.48
CA LEU A 27 -7.62 2.41 -3.08
C LEU A 27 -6.30 1.92 -2.46
N LEU A 28 -5.17 2.33 -3.03
CA LEU A 28 -3.85 1.83 -2.65
C LEU A 28 -3.21 2.79 -1.66
N GLY A 29 -2.76 2.25 -0.53
CA GLY A 29 -1.97 3.01 0.42
C GLY A 29 -0.48 3.01 0.09
N SER A 30 0.34 3.64 0.95
CA SER A 30 1.80 3.69 0.80
C SER A 30 2.50 2.33 0.92
N PHE A 31 1.80 1.27 1.32
CA PHE A 31 2.27 -0.11 1.33
C PHE A 31 1.44 -0.99 0.38
N GLY A 32 0.68 -0.39 -0.54
CA GLY A 32 -0.18 -1.08 -1.49
C GLY A 32 -1.50 -1.47 -0.84
N ASP A 33 -1.51 -2.55 -0.07
CA ASP A 33 -2.71 -3.17 0.50
C ASP A 33 -3.17 -2.57 1.85
N ASN A 34 -2.42 -1.64 2.44
CA ASN A 34 -2.71 -1.10 3.78
C ASN A 34 -3.97 -0.21 3.89
N GLU A 35 -4.67 0.03 2.79
CA GLU A 35 -5.99 0.69 2.74
C GLU A 35 -7.12 -0.29 2.36
N LEU A 36 -6.85 -1.60 2.44
CA LEU A 36 -7.81 -2.69 2.19
C LEU A 36 -8.34 -2.74 0.76
N SER A 37 -7.49 -2.37 -0.21
CA SER A 37 -7.80 -2.48 -1.64
C SER A 37 -8.26 -3.89 -2.05
N PRO A 38 -7.64 -4.99 -1.56
CA PRO A 38 -8.06 -6.33 -1.94
C PRO A 38 -9.49 -6.64 -1.52
N GLU A 39 -9.84 -6.39 -0.25
CA GLU A 39 -11.18 -6.65 0.29
C GLU A 39 -12.27 -5.85 -0.43
N CYS A 40 -11.97 -4.58 -0.76
CA CYS A 40 -12.89 -3.75 -1.52
C CYS A 40 -13.12 -4.27 -2.95
N LEU A 41 -12.04 -4.64 -3.66
CA LEU A 41 -12.13 -5.09 -5.05
C LEU A 41 -12.66 -6.52 -5.20
N ASP A 42 -12.43 -7.40 -4.22
CA ASP A 42 -13.03 -8.72 -4.17
C ASP A 42 -14.55 -8.61 -4.10
N CYS A 43 -15.06 -7.69 -3.27
CA CYS A 43 -16.49 -7.38 -3.23
C CYS A 43 -16.98 -6.85 -4.59
N ALA A 44 -16.22 -5.96 -5.23
CA ALA A 44 -16.58 -5.36 -6.52
C ALA A 44 -16.53 -6.34 -7.71
N THR A 45 -15.86 -7.48 -7.58
CA THR A 45 -15.75 -8.48 -8.67
C THR A 45 -17.11 -8.94 -9.19
N ARG A 46 -18.16 -8.98 -8.34
CA ARG A 46 -19.52 -9.34 -8.77
C ARG A 46 -20.14 -8.34 -9.77
N LEU A 47 -19.69 -7.08 -9.73
CA LEU A 47 -20.13 -6.00 -10.61
C LEU A 47 -19.48 -6.10 -11.99
N LEU A 48 -18.44 -6.92 -12.14
CA LEU A 48 -17.65 -7.04 -13.35
C LEU A 48 -18.13 -8.23 -14.20
N LYS A 49 -18.08 -8.08 -15.52
CA LYS A 49 -18.27 -9.20 -16.46
C LYS A 49 -17.15 -10.23 -16.30
N ASP A 50 -17.38 -11.45 -16.79
CA ASP A 50 -16.37 -12.52 -16.76
C ASP A 50 -15.13 -12.18 -17.61
N THR A 51 -15.31 -11.39 -18.67
CA THR A 51 -14.23 -10.84 -19.51
C THR A 51 -13.77 -9.45 -19.07
N GLY A 52 -14.35 -8.91 -18.01
CA GLY A 52 -14.07 -7.56 -17.56
C GLY A 52 -12.69 -7.43 -16.90
N ILE A 53 -12.21 -6.19 -16.84
CA ILE A 53 -10.85 -5.85 -16.41
C ILE A 53 -10.92 -4.95 -15.16
N SER A 54 -9.98 -5.13 -14.25
CA SER A 54 -9.76 -4.22 -13.12
C SER A 54 -8.50 -3.38 -13.37
N ILE A 55 -8.55 -2.10 -13.05
CA ILE A 55 -7.40 -1.19 -13.05
C ILE A 55 -7.31 -0.56 -11.65
N PRO A 56 -6.21 -0.78 -10.89
CA PRO A 56 -5.07 -1.64 -11.21
C PRO A 56 -5.44 -3.13 -11.22
N TYR A 57 -4.77 -3.92 -12.06
CA TYR A 57 -4.99 -5.37 -12.10
C TYR A 57 -4.03 -6.13 -11.17
N ARG A 58 -2.92 -5.51 -10.75
CA ARG A 58 -1.96 -6.11 -9.83
C ARG A 58 -1.30 -5.05 -8.97
N SER A 59 -1.14 -5.33 -7.69
CA SER A 59 -0.32 -4.53 -6.78
C SER A 59 0.66 -5.43 -6.02
N THR A 60 1.85 -4.91 -5.76
CA THR A 60 2.91 -5.61 -5.01
C THR A 60 3.53 -4.67 -3.99
N SER A 61 3.53 -5.07 -2.72
CA SER A 61 4.20 -4.36 -1.63
C SER A 61 5.68 -4.77 -1.54
N TYR A 62 6.54 -3.87 -1.06
CA TYR A 62 7.96 -4.11 -0.90
C TYR A 62 8.45 -3.69 0.48
N VAL A 63 9.37 -4.47 1.05
CA VAL A 63 10.00 -4.21 2.34
C VAL A 63 11.49 -3.94 2.16
N ASN A 64 11.99 -2.96 2.91
CA ASN A 64 13.39 -2.60 2.90
C ASN A 64 13.94 -2.31 4.30
N PRO A 65 14.94 -3.06 4.80
CA PRO A 65 15.52 -2.80 6.12
C PRO A 65 16.30 -1.49 6.14
N ILE A 66 16.04 -0.66 7.15
CA ILE A 66 16.65 0.67 7.28
C ILE A 66 17.27 0.90 8.67
N MET A 67 18.26 1.77 8.69
CA MET A 67 18.86 2.37 9.88
C MET A 67 18.62 3.88 9.86
N SER A 68 17.99 4.41 10.92
CA SER A 68 17.83 5.84 11.15
C SER A 68 17.57 6.12 12.63
N ALA A 69 18.59 6.64 13.32
CA ALA A 69 18.44 7.10 14.71
C ALA A 69 17.38 8.20 14.82
N LYS A 70 17.31 9.10 13.82
CA LYS A 70 16.34 10.21 13.79
C LYS A 70 14.90 9.71 13.75
N LEU A 71 14.59 8.72 12.91
CA LEU A 71 13.24 8.14 12.85
C LEU A 71 12.92 7.37 14.13
N LEU A 72 13.87 6.59 14.66
CA LEU A 72 13.70 5.87 15.91
C LEU A 72 13.35 6.81 17.08
N ASP A 73 14.09 7.91 17.21
CA ASP A 73 13.82 8.91 18.24
C ASP A 73 12.48 9.63 18.02
N SER A 74 12.10 9.87 16.77
CA SER A 74 10.78 10.41 16.42
C SER A 74 9.64 9.48 16.85
N VAL A 75 9.78 8.16 16.65
CA VAL A 75 8.79 7.17 17.10
C VAL A 75 8.73 7.10 18.62
N LYS A 76 9.87 7.13 19.32
CA LYS A 76 9.91 7.15 20.80
C LYS A 76 9.20 8.37 21.36
N ALA A 77 9.46 9.55 20.78
CA ALA A 77 8.90 10.82 21.19
C ALA A 77 7.44 11.04 20.71
N TYR A 78 6.95 10.23 19.77
CA TYR A 78 5.59 10.38 19.24
C TYR A 78 4.55 10.30 20.37
N SER A 79 3.75 11.34 20.55
CA SER A 79 2.66 11.36 21.53
C SER A 79 1.35 11.47 20.76
N SER A 80 0.50 10.45 20.88
CA SER A 80 -0.86 10.52 20.37
C SER A 80 -1.71 11.43 21.28
N SER A 81 -2.65 12.18 20.72
CA SER A 81 -3.57 13.06 21.48
C SER A 81 -4.54 12.34 22.44
N SER A 82 -4.40 11.02 22.63
CA SER A 82 -5.22 10.23 23.53
C SER A 82 -4.61 10.18 24.92
N ASN A 83 -5.32 10.77 25.90
CA ASN A 83 -4.95 10.84 27.34
C ASN A 83 -4.94 9.48 28.07
N LYS A 84 -4.62 8.36 27.41
CA LYS A 84 -4.51 7.06 28.06
C LYS A 84 -3.07 6.81 28.50
N ILE A 85 -2.91 6.61 29.81
CA ILE A 85 -1.62 6.50 30.52
C ILE A 85 -0.73 5.36 29.96
N ASP A 86 -1.32 4.33 29.33
CA ASP A 86 -0.59 3.20 28.72
C ASP A 86 -0.27 3.34 27.22
N ALA A 87 -0.85 4.34 26.51
CA ALA A 87 -0.62 4.56 25.08
C ALA A 87 0.77 5.14 24.76
N ASN A 88 1.53 5.53 25.79
CA ASN A 88 2.81 6.24 25.66
C ASN A 88 4.05 5.33 25.72
N SER A 89 3.90 4.01 25.83
CA SER A 89 5.04 3.09 25.77
C SER A 89 5.64 3.01 24.37
N TYR A 90 6.97 2.99 24.27
CA TYR A 90 7.69 2.81 23.00
C TYR A 90 7.23 1.55 22.25
N SER A 91 6.98 0.44 22.96
CA SER A 91 6.57 -0.82 22.34
C SER A 91 5.28 -0.68 21.54
N HIS A 92 4.28 0.04 22.08
CA HIS A 92 3.03 0.28 21.37
C HIS A 92 3.25 1.16 20.12
N LYS A 93 4.07 2.21 20.23
CA LYS A 93 4.40 3.09 19.09
C LYS A 93 5.12 2.32 17.98
N ALA A 94 6.10 1.50 18.36
CA ALA A 94 6.90 0.71 17.42
C ALA A 94 6.11 -0.40 16.69
N GLN A 95 4.90 -0.74 17.15
CA GLN A 95 4.02 -1.72 16.51
C GLN A 95 3.09 -1.13 15.42
N ASN A 96 3.18 0.18 15.15
CA ASN A 96 2.35 0.86 14.15
C ASN A 96 3.14 1.17 12.86
N MET A 97 2.42 1.24 11.73
CA MET A 97 2.96 1.77 10.48
C MET A 97 2.86 3.29 10.43
N TYR A 98 3.85 3.93 9.85
CA TYR A 98 3.92 5.38 9.71
C TYR A 98 4.21 5.77 8.27
N VAL A 99 3.49 6.79 7.79
CA VAL A 99 3.73 7.40 6.48
C VAL A 99 4.69 8.57 6.67
N VAL A 100 5.92 8.45 6.17
CA VAL A 100 7.01 9.42 6.38
C VAL A 100 7.88 9.60 5.15
N TYR A 101 8.36 10.82 4.92
CA TYR A 101 9.40 11.08 3.92
C TYR A 101 10.76 10.62 4.45
N LEU A 102 11.30 9.55 3.87
CA LEU A 102 12.60 8.99 4.24
C LEU A 102 13.73 9.89 3.72
N ASN A 103 14.48 10.50 4.63
CA ASN A 103 15.60 11.39 4.28
C ASN A 103 16.92 10.93 4.91
N ASN A 104 17.09 11.14 6.22
CA ASN A 104 18.30 10.70 6.94
C ASN A 104 18.22 9.21 7.30
N VAL A 105 18.34 8.36 6.28
CA VAL A 105 18.21 6.90 6.37
C VAL A 105 19.37 6.22 5.68
N TYR A 106 19.85 5.13 6.26
CA TYR A 106 20.75 4.18 5.60
C TYR A 106 19.96 2.93 5.24
N HIS A 107 19.93 2.60 3.95
CA HIS A 107 19.29 1.39 3.44
C HIS A 107 20.26 0.21 3.57
N ILE A 108 19.92 -0.76 4.41
CA ILE A 108 20.82 -1.87 4.78
C ILE A 108 21.00 -2.86 3.62
N ASP A 109 19.93 -3.09 2.86
CA ASP A 109 19.90 -3.90 1.64
C ASP A 109 18.94 -3.25 0.62
N LYS A 110 18.69 -3.85 -0.54
CA LYS A 110 17.67 -3.40 -1.50
C LYS A 110 16.25 -3.78 -1.03
N PRO A 111 15.21 -3.04 -1.44
CA PRO A 111 13.83 -3.47 -1.22
C PRO A 111 13.54 -4.81 -1.89
N LYS A 112 12.70 -5.64 -1.27
CA LYS A 112 12.26 -6.94 -1.81
C LYS A 112 10.74 -7.01 -1.80
N PRO A 113 10.11 -7.62 -2.82
CA PRO A 113 8.66 -7.78 -2.86
C PRO A 113 8.19 -8.68 -1.71
N LEU A 114 7.04 -8.37 -1.13
CA LEU A 114 6.46 -9.09 0.00
C LEU A 114 5.10 -9.69 -0.37
N PHE A 115 4.05 -8.87 -0.47
CA PHE A 115 2.70 -9.33 -0.79
C PHE A 115 2.28 -8.87 -2.17
N THR A 116 1.50 -9.70 -2.87
CA THR A 116 0.96 -9.39 -4.19
C THR A 116 -0.50 -9.78 -4.25
N PHE A 117 -1.32 -8.88 -4.80
CA PHE A 117 -2.75 -9.07 -5.03
C PHE A 117 -3.06 -8.84 -6.51
N VAL A 118 -4.00 -9.61 -7.05
CA VAL A 118 -4.39 -9.59 -8.47
C VAL A 118 -5.91 -9.44 -8.57
N HIS A 119 -6.35 -8.56 -9.46
CA HIS A 119 -7.76 -8.26 -9.69
C HIS A 119 -8.11 -8.43 -11.18
N PRO A 120 -9.30 -8.97 -11.51
CA PRO A 120 -10.31 -9.50 -10.58
C PRO A 120 -9.86 -10.81 -9.93
N ASN A 121 -10.08 -10.94 -8.61
CA ASN A 121 -9.87 -12.20 -7.90
C ASN A 121 -11.13 -13.06 -8.04
N ARG A 122 -11.00 -14.25 -8.63
CA ARG A 122 -12.12 -15.18 -8.85
C ARG A 122 -12.00 -16.47 -8.03
N GLU A 123 -11.14 -16.46 -7.01
CA GLU A 123 -11.02 -17.58 -6.09
C GLU A 123 -12.29 -17.77 -5.25
N THR A 124 -12.57 -19.01 -4.85
CA THR A 124 -13.73 -19.34 -4.01
C THR A 124 -13.34 -20.49 -3.07
N PRO A 125 -13.21 -20.24 -1.75
CA PRO A 125 -13.37 -18.96 -1.06
C PRO A 125 -12.24 -17.97 -1.40
N VAL A 126 -12.53 -16.67 -1.30
CA VAL A 126 -11.50 -15.62 -1.33
C VAL A 126 -10.74 -15.65 -0.02
N ASP A 127 -9.41 -15.67 -0.09
CA ASP A 127 -8.52 -15.56 1.06
C ASP A 127 -7.42 -14.53 0.78
N ASN A 128 -7.45 -13.42 1.54
CA ASN A 128 -6.45 -12.35 1.46
C ASN A 128 -5.37 -12.47 2.54
N THR A 129 -5.41 -13.49 3.40
CA THR A 129 -4.36 -13.69 4.40
C THR A 129 -3.04 -14.06 3.74
N ARG A 130 -1.95 -13.43 4.19
CA ARG A 130 -0.61 -13.65 3.62
C ARG A 130 0.42 -13.80 4.73
N PHE A 131 1.41 -14.64 4.46
CA PHE A 131 2.64 -14.78 5.25
C PHE A 131 3.82 -14.79 4.28
N GLY A 132 4.87 -14.05 4.61
CA GLY A 132 6.07 -13.96 3.78
C GLY A 132 7.32 -13.87 4.64
N GLU A 133 8.36 -14.57 4.22
CA GLU A 133 9.68 -14.50 4.84
C GLU A 133 10.68 -13.88 3.87
N LEU A 134 11.43 -12.88 4.32
CA LEU A 134 12.45 -12.20 3.54
C LEU A 134 13.77 -12.22 4.30
N SER A 135 14.84 -12.67 3.63
CA SER A 135 16.20 -12.57 4.15
C SER A 135 16.93 -11.39 3.53
N PHE A 136 17.53 -10.53 4.35
CA PHE A 136 18.34 -9.39 3.88
C PHE A 136 19.79 -9.54 4.35
N LYS A 137 20.73 -9.07 3.54
CA LYS A 137 22.17 -9.18 3.86
C LYS A 137 22.80 -7.81 4.01
N SER A 138 23.26 -7.49 5.22
CA SER A 138 24.07 -6.29 5.43
C SER A 138 25.47 -6.45 4.84
N LYS A 139 25.98 -5.38 4.23
CA LYS A 139 27.35 -5.28 3.74
C LYS A 139 28.31 -4.65 4.75
N ASN A 140 27.78 -3.91 5.72
CA ASN A 140 28.54 -3.15 6.72
C ASN A 140 27.93 -3.36 8.11
N ASP A 141 28.68 -3.04 9.16
CA ASP A 141 28.11 -2.97 10.50
C ASP A 141 27.02 -1.89 10.56
N CYS A 142 25.84 -2.24 11.05
CA CYS A 142 24.70 -1.34 11.11
C CYS A 142 23.73 -1.75 12.23
N VAL A 143 22.84 -0.83 12.61
CA VAL A 143 21.76 -1.09 13.56
C VAL A 143 20.43 -1.04 12.82
N LEU A 144 19.70 -2.16 12.78
CA LEU A 144 18.35 -2.18 12.24
C LEU A 144 17.43 -1.37 13.16
N THR A 145 16.81 -0.31 12.62
CA THR A 145 15.86 0.52 13.38
C THR A 145 14.43 0.43 12.88
N GLY A 146 14.21 -0.23 11.72
CA GLY A 146 12.88 -0.45 11.18
C GLY A 146 12.92 -0.93 9.73
N PHE A 147 11.73 -0.99 9.12
CA PHE A 147 11.54 -1.35 7.73
C PHE A 147 10.81 -0.22 7.00
N ALA A 148 11.35 0.19 5.86
CA ALA A 148 10.65 1.05 4.91
C ALA A 148 9.73 0.19 4.03
N GLY A 149 8.53 0.71 3.77
CA GLY A 149 7.53 0.11 2.90
C GLY A 149 7.35 0.89 1.60
N TYR A 150 7.12 0.17 0.52
CA TYR A 150 6.81 0.72 -0.81
C TYR A 150 5.75 -0.15 -1.50
N PHE A 151 5.26 0.30 -2.66
CA PHE A 151 4.46 -0.52 -3.55
C PHE A 151 4.71 -0.20 -5.04
N ASP A 152 4.35 -1.17 -5.87
CA ASP A 152 4.09 -1.03 -7.30
C ASP A 152 2.64 -1.41 -7.58
N ALA A 153 2.02 -0.77 -8.58
CA ALA A 153 0.75 -1.20 -9.13
C ALA A 153 0.77 -1.16 -10.66
N ASP A 154 0.47 -2.31 -11.25
CA ASP A 154 0.32 -2.45 -12.69
C ASP A 154 -1.11 -2.08 -13.05
N LEU A 155 -1.26 -0.98 -13.81
CA LEU A 155 -2.55 -0.43 -14.18
C LEU A 155 -3.15 -1.23 -15.32
N TYR A 156 -2.46 -1.26 -16.46
CA TYR A 156 -2.87 -2.01 -17.64
C TYR A 156 -1.68 -2.20 -18.58
N LYS A 157 -1.39 -3.45 -18.96
CA LYS A 157 -0.23 -3.81 -19.80
C LYS A 157 1.08 -3.28 -19.22
N ASP A 158 1.77 -2.40 -19.94
CA ASP A 158 3.06 -1.78 -19.61
C ASP A 158 2.93 -0.51 -18.75
N ILE A 159 1.71 -0.05 -18.49
CA ILE A 159 1.45 1.13 -17.64
C ILE A 159 1.48 0.69 -16.18
N LYS A 160 2.40 1.25 -15.41
CA LYS A 160 2.52 1.05 -13.95
C LYS A 160 2.69 2.37 -13.20
N ILE A 161 2.28 2.37 -11.94
CA ILE A 161 2.66 3.38 -10.95
C ILE A 161 3.51 2.72 -9.87
N SER A 162 4.47 3.46 -9.32
CA SER A 162 5.40 2.93 -8.34
C SER A 162 5.93 4.03 -7.43
N ILE A 163 6.05 3.69 -6.14
CA ILE A 163 6.84 4.46 -5.17
C ILE A 163 8.12 3.73 -4.76
N HIS A 164 8.45 2.62 -5.43
CA HIS A 164 9.70 1.89 -5.24
C HIS A 164 10.88 2.81 -5.62
N PRO A 165 11.93 2.96 -4.79
CA PRO A 165 12.97 3.98 -4.99
C PRO A 165 13.67 3.97 -6.35
N THR A 166 13.83 2.79 -6.97
CA THR A 166 14.49 2.67 -8.29
C THR A 166 13.53 2.77 -9.47
N GLU A 167 12.23 2.53 -9.25
CA GLU A 167 11.19 2.49 -10.30
C GLU A 167 10.17 3.63 -10.13
N HIS A 168 10.49 4.60 -9.27
CA HIS A 168 9.56 5.64 -8.83
C HIS A 168 9.01 6.41 -10.02
N THR A 169 7.68 6.48 -10.13
CA THR A 169 7.02 7.18 -11.23
C THR A 169 7.25 8.68 -11.12
N THR A 170 7.80 9.28 -12.17
CA THR A 170 8.08 10.72 -12.20
C THR A 170 6.79 11.52 -12.08
N GLY A 171 6.79 12.58 -11.25
CA GLY A 171 5.63 13.47 -11.06
C GLY A 171 4.66 13.04 -9.95
N ILE A 172 4.77 11.82 -9.45
CA ILE A 172 3.98 11.34 -8.31
C ILE A 172 4.69 11.74 -7.00
N ASN A 173 4.09 12.60 -6.19
CA ASN A 173 4.65 13.03 -4.91
C ASN A 173 3.61 12.81 -3.80
N PHE A 174 3.58 11.62 -3.19
CA PHE A 174 2.66 11.33 -2.09
C PHE A 174 3.07 12.01 -0.76
N LEU A 175 4.31 12.50 -0.64
CA LEU A 175 4.87 12.99 0.64
C LEU A 175 5.53 14.37 0.58
N LYS A 176 5.68 14.99 -0.59
CA LYS A 176 6.07 16.39 -0.65
C LYS A 176 4.83 17.24 -0.41
N ARG A 177 4.61 17.66 0.83
CA ARG A 177 3.93 18.93 1.06
C ARG A 177 4.75 20.00 0.33
N SER A 178 4.09 20.67 -0.59
CA SER A 178 4.54 21.93 -1.20
C SER A 178 4.94 22.89 -0.09
N ASN A 179 6.24 23.04 0.15
CA ASN A 179 6.76 24.30 0.66
C ASN A 179 6.86 25.23 -0.54
N GLN A 180 5.74 25.90 -0.83
CA GLN A 180 5.73 27.27 -1.34
C GLN A 180 5.10 28.13 -0.27
#